data_AF-A0A7J7JYE6-F1
#
_entry.id   AF-A0A7J7JYE6-F1
#
_cell.length_a   1.000
_cell.length_b   1.000
_cell.length_c   1.000
_cell.angle_alpha   90.00
_cell.angle_beta   90.00
_cell.angle_gamma   90.00
#
_symmetry.space_group_name_H-M   'P 1'
#
loop_
_entity.id
_entity.type
_entity.pdbx_description
1 polymer ?
#
loop_
_entity_poly.entity_id
_entity_poly.type
_entity_poly.pdbx_seq_one_letter_code
_entity_poly.pdbx_strand_id
1 'polypeptide(L)'
;MRKPVKILKKLAALRSMALLHIQGEGTSAMVNNEMLMQSLMSTQKVVRSALADNFDTQQMMSALMSLVHICNIELCKPSNKNEVKAREVYSIAAVTSYIDTLMSQLGVNHTSQHAEHADSAASSQSLEDIMNSVTHFREKVRNFSLGGNTANASVEEKSRIKNHRKSHSVLLDSSDQLRDELATLAGIIIKDTTDGKSHWHMIDKASGEVDTES
;
A
#
# COMPACT_ATOMS: atom_id res chain seq x y z
N MET A 1 5.02 -22.57 -5.38
CA MET A 1 4.25 -21.73 -4.43
C MET A 1 3.59 -20.45 -5.01
N ARG A 2 3.61 -20.16 -6.33
CA ARG A 2 3.05 -18.89 -6.88
C ARG A 2 1.52 -18.85 -7.11
N LYS A 3 0.80 -19.96 -6.95
CA LYS A 3 -0.65 -20.07 -7.23
C LYS A 3 -1.56 -19.31 -6.23
N PRO A 4 -1.37 -19.41 -4.89
CA PRO A 4 -2.23 -18.73 -3.92
C PRO A 4 -2.12 -17.20 -3.96
N VAL A 5 -0.90 -16.67 -4.13
CA VAL A 5 -0.68 -15.21 -4.25
C VAL A 5 -1.40 -14.62 -5.48
N LYS A 6 -1.44 -15.36 -6.60
CA LYS A 6 -2.18 -14.94 -7.80
C LYS A 6 -3.70 -14.88 -7.58
N ILE A 7 -4.23 -15.79 -6.77
CA ILE A 7 -5.65 -15.85 -6.40
C ILE A 7 -6.02 -14.61 -5.58
N LEU A 8 -5.25 -14.30 -4.54
CA LEU A 8 -5.48 -13.12 -3.70
C LEU A 8 -5.41 -11.82 -4.51
N LYS A 9 -4.41 -11.69 -5.40
CA LYS A 9 -4.30 -10.53 -6.30
C LYS A 9 -5.51 -10.36 -7.22
N LYS A 10 -6.11 -11.46 -7.69
CA LYS A 10 -7.32 -11.38 -8.53
C LYS A 10 -8.55 -10.92 -7.76
N LEU A 11 -8.73 -11.39 -6.52
CA LEU A 11 -9.82 -10.96 -5.64
C LEU A 11 -9.70 -9.47 -5.30
N ALA A 12 -8.49 -9.04 -4.98
CA ALA A 12 -8.16 -7.65 -4.75
C ALA A 12 -8.43 -6.74 -5.95
N ALA A 13 -8.00 -7.15 -7.14
CA ALA A 13 -8.23 -6.40 -8.37
C ALA A 13 -9.73 -6.26 -8.65
N LEU A 14 -10.51 -7.35 -8.49
CA LEU A 14 -11.97 -7.30 -8.62
C LEU A 14 -12.57 -6.26 -7.66
N ARG A 15 -12.18 -6.30 -6.38
CA ARG A 15 -12.69 -5.36 -5.38
C ARG A 15 -12.40 -3.91 -5.74
N SER A 16 -11.18 -3.60 -6.18
CA SER A 16 -10.81 -2.25 -6.61
C SER A 16 -11.65 -1.79 -7.81
N MET A 17 -11.81 -2.63 -8.83
CA MET A 17 -12.64 -2.32 -9.99
C MET A 17 -14.12 -2.14 -9.62
N ALA A 18 -14.63 -2.97 -8.71
CA ALA A 18 -15.98 -2.86 -8.19
C ALA A 18 -16.20 -1.54 -7.45
N LEU A 19 -15.27 -1.13 -6.58
CA LEU A 19 -15.34 0.15 -5.85
C LEU A 19 -15.33 1.35 -6.78
N LEU A 20 -14.41 1.38 -7.74
CA LEU A 20 -14.37 2.42 -8.77
C LEU A 20 -15.71 2.49 -9.54
N HIS A 21 -16.25 1.32 -9.92
CA HIS A 21 -17.55 1.26 -10.57
C HIS A 21 -18.69 1.77 -9.69
N ILE A 22 -18.72 1.42 -8.40
CA ILE A 22 -19.70 1.89 -7.42
C ILE A 22 -19.62 3.41 -7.23
N GLN A 23 -18.41 3.96 -7.14
CA GLN A 23 -18.13 5.37 -6.87
C GLN A 23 -18.40 6.29 -8.07
N GLY A 24 -18.65 5.75 -9.26
CA GLY A 24 -18.80 6.57 -10.46
C GLY A 24 -17.49 6.81 -11.20
N GLU A 25 -16.36 6.49 -10.58
CA GLU A 25 -15.01 6.77 -11.09
C GLU A 25 -14.59 5.69 -12.10
N GLY A 26 -14.53 6.03 -13.39
CA GLY A 26 -14.08 5.12 -14.46
C GLY A 26 -15.15 4.79 -15.51
N THR A 27 -14.81 3.85 -16.41
CA THR A 27 -15.65 3.49 -17.56
C THR A 27 -16.98 2.90 -17.08
N SER A 28 -18.09 3.50 -17.53
CA SER A 28 -19.45 3.05 -17.17
C SER A 28 -19.78 1.73 -17.85
N ALA A 29 -19.32 0.60 -17.31
CA ALA A 29 -19.65 -0.69 -17.86
C ALA A 29 -21.18 -0.90 -17.84
N MET A 30 -21.76 -1.29 -18.98
CA MET A 30 -23.12 -1.81 -19.00
C MET A 30 -23.10 -3.23 -18.47
N VAL A 31 -23.42 -3.36 -17.19
CA VAL A 31 -23.37 -4.61 -16.45
C VAL A 31 -24.66 -5.38 -16.66
N ASN A 32 -24.57 -6.65 -17.04
CA ASN A 32 -25.73 -7.52 -17.05
C ASN A 32 -26.06 -7.99 -15.62
N ASN A 33 -26.92 -7.22 -14.94
CA ASN A 33 -27.29 -7.49 -13.55
C ASN A 33 -27.97 -8.85 -13.36
N GLU A 34 -28.83 -9.26 -14.29
CA GLU A 34 -29.55 -10.53 -14.21
C GLU A 34 -28.57 -11.71 -14.25
N MET A 35 -27.63 -11.68 -15.20
CA MET A 35 -26.60 -12.72 -15.31
C MET A 35 -25.72 -12.78 -14.05
N LEU A 36 -25.30 -11.64 -13.51
CA LEU A 36 -24.48 -11.61 -12.29
C LEU A 36 -25.22 -12.16 -11.07
N MET A 37 -26.49 -11.79 -10.90
CA MET A 37 -27.30 -12.30 -9.80
C MET A 37 -27.59 -13.80 -9.93
N GLN A 38 -27.87 -14.29 -11.14
CA GLN A 38 -28.02 -15.73 -11.40
C GLN A 38 -26.72 -16.50 -11.11
N SER A 39 -25.58 -15.95 -11.54
CA SER A 39 -24.26 -16.52 -11.29
C SER A 39 -23.96 -16.56 -9.78
N LEU A 40 -24.28 -15.49 -9.05
CA LEU A 40 -24.12 -15.42 -7.60
C LEU A 40 -24.96 -16.49 -6.88
N MET A 41 -26.24 -16.63 -7.23
CA MET A 41 -27.12 -17.64 -6.64
C MET A 41 -26.64 -19.07 -6.94
N SER A 42 -26.16 -19.32 -8.16
CA SER A 42 -25.59 -20.62 -8.55
C SER A 42 -24.33 -20.91 -7.73
N THR A 43 -23.39 -19.96 -7.65
CA THR A 43 -22.17 -20.08 -6.85
C THR A 43 -22.50 -20.32 -5.38
N GLN A 44 -23.48 -19.63 -4.79
CA GLN A 44 -23.88 -19.86 -3.40
C GLN A 44 -24.35 -21.30 -3.15
N LYS A 45 -25.11 -21.90 -4.07
CA LYS A 45 -25.52 -23.30 -3.97
C LYS A 45 -24.33 -24.25 -4.03
N VAL A 46 -23.41 -24.02 -4.98
CA VAL A 46 -22.20 -24.84 -5.13
C VAL A 46 -21.30 -24.71 -3.89
N VAL A 47 -21.09 -23.50 -3.38
CA VAL A 47 -20.28 -23.26 -2.18
C VAL A 47 -20.89 -23.95 -0.96
N ARG A 48 -22.20 -23.85 -0.76
CA ARG A 48 -22.88 -24.56 0.35
C ARG A 48 -22.75 -26.07 0.21
N SER A 49 -22.91 -26.61 -1.00
CA SER A 49 -22.76 -28.05 -1.26
C SER A 49 -21.32 -28.51 -0.99
N ALA A 50 -20.33 -27.75 -1.47
CA ALA A 50 -18.92 -28.07 -1.30
C ALA A 50 -18.48 -27.98 0.17
N LEU A 51 -18.99 -27.01 0.92
CA LEU A 51 -18.71 -26.91 2.36
C LEU A 51 -19.39 -28.03 3.17
N ALA A 52 -20.55 -28.53 2.71
CA ALA A 52 -21.23 -29.65 3.36
C ALA A 52 -20.58 -31.01 3.04
N ASP A 53 -19.96 -31.16 1.87
CA ASP A 53 -19.23 -32.36 1.47
C ASP A 53 -17.75 -32.27 1.86
N ASN A 54 -17.42 -32.73 3.06
CA ASN A 54 -16.05 -32.81 3.58
C ASN A 54 -15.24 -31.50 3.52
N PHE A 55 -15.91 -30.35 3.56
CA PHE A 55 -15.26 -29.04 3.37
C PHE A 55 -14.40 -28.99 2.10
N ASP A 56 -14.96 -29.39 0.95
CA ASP A 56 -14.28 -29.31 -0.35
C ASP A 56 -13.96 -27.85 -0.72
N THR A 57 -12.82 -27.37 -0.21
CA THR A 57 -12.31 -26.03 -0.46
C THR A 57 -11.88 -25.84 -1.91
N GLN A 58 -11.56 -26.92 -2.64
CA GLN A 58 -11.13 -26.84 -4.03
C GLN A 58 -12.34 -26.53 -4.93
N GLN A 59 -13.44 -27.25 -4.76
CA GLN A 59 -14.67 -26.99 -5.50
C GLN A 59 -15.25 -25.62 -5.15
N MET A 60 -15.26 -25.26 -3.86
CA MET A 60 -15.68 -23.94 -3.38
C MET A 60 -14.85 -22.81 -4.04
N MET A 61 -13.51 -22.91 -4.00
CA MET A 61 -12.63 -21.89 -4.58
C MET A 61 -12.74 -21.82 -6.10
N SER A 62 -12.94 -22.96 -6.78
CA SER A 62 -13.17 -23.01 -8.22
C SER A 62 -14.46 -22.27 -8.60
N ALA A 63 -15.56 -22.52 -7.89
CA ALA A 63 -16.83 -21.84 -8.12
C ALA A 63 -16.74 -20.33 -7.85
N LEU A 64 -15.98 -19.94 -6.82
CA LEU A 64 -15.74 -18.54 -6.49
C LEU A 64 -14.91 -17.84 -7.56
N MET A 65 -13.84 -18.47 -8.05
CA MET A 65 -13.01 -17.91 -9.12
C MET A 65 -13.75 -17.77 -10.45
N SER A 66 -14.69 -18.67 -10.74
CA SER A 66 -15.59 -18.53 -11.88
C SER A 66 -16.48 -17.31 -11.74
N LEU A 67 -17.05 -17.06 -10.56
CA LEU A 67 -17.85 -15.86 -10.29
C LEU A 67 -17.03 -14.58 -10.44
N VAL A 68 -15.80 -14.57 -9.90
CA VAL A 68 -14.85 -13.46 -10.06
C VAL A 68 -14.53 -13.20 -11.52
N HIS A 69 -14.35 -14.26 -12.31
CA HIS A 69 -14.07 -14.14 -13.75
C HIS A 69 -15.23 -13.52 -14.51
N ILE A 70 -16.46 -13.99 -14.26
CA ILE A 70 -17.68 -13.42 -14.86
C ILE A 70 -17.81 -11.94 -14.49
N CYS A 71 -17.64 -11.60 -13.20
CA CYS A 71 -17.73 -10.22 -12.74
C CYS A 71 -16.67 -9.30 -13.39
N ASN A 72 -15.44 -9.78 -13.52
CA ASN A 72 -14.38 -9.05 -14.22
C ASN A 72 -14.70 -8.85 -15.72
N ILE A 73 -15.28 -9.85 -16.39
CA ILE A 73 -15.72 -9.70 -17.78
C ILE A 73 -16.76 -8.59 -17.88
N GLU A 74 -17.77 -8.59 -17.00
CA GLU A 74 -18.81 -7.56 -17.00
C GLU A 74 -18.24 -6.16 -16.72
N LEU A 75 -17.34 -6.01 -15.75
CA LEU A 75 -16.71 -4.73 -15.39
C LEU A 75 -15.79 -4.17 -16.47
N CYS A 76 -15.19 -5.03 -17.30
CA CYS A 76 -14.31 -4.63 -18.39
C CYS A 76 -15.06 -4.35 -19.70
N LYS A 77 -16.39 -4.53 -19.76
CA LYS A 77 -17.16 -4.24 -20.98
C LYS A 77 -17.17 -2.73 -21.25
N PRO A 78 -16.86 -2.31 -22.50
CA PRO A 78 -16.93 -0.91 -22.87
C PRO A 78 -18.39 -0.43 -22.84
N SER A 79 -18.62 0.77 -22.29
CA SER A 79 -19.92 1.45 -22.42
C SER A 79 -20.17 1.78 -23.88
N ASN A 80 -21.34 1.43 -24.42
CA ASN A 80 -21.81 2.06 -25.65
C ASN A 80 -22.06 3.54 -25.35
N LYS A 81 -21.39 4.44 -26.08
CA LYS A 81 -21.47 5.90 -25.89
C LYS A 81 -22.86 6.50 -26.12
N ASN A 82 -23.81 5.71 -26.59
CA ASN A 82 -25.12 6.16 -27.07
C ASN A 82 -26.29 5.83 -26.12
N GLU A 83 -26.05 5.15 -24.99
CA GLU A 83 -27.11 4.85 -24.02
C GLU A 83 -26.75 5.43 -22.64
N VAL A 84 -27.41 6.53 -22.28
CA VAL A 84 -27.40 7.10 -20.93
C VAL A 84 -28.37 6.27 -20.08
N LYS A 85 -28.01 5.02 -19.77
CA LYS A 85 -28.75 4.22 -18.80
C LYS A 85 -28.19 4.49 -17.40
N ALA A 86 -29.08 4.63 -16.41
CA ALA A 86 -28.68 4.80 -15.02
C ALA A 86 -27.75 3.64 -14.60
N ARG A 87 -26.61 3.97 -13.97
CA ARG A 87 -25.63 2.98 -13.52
C ARG A 87 -26.26 2.15 -12.40
N GLU A 88 -26.58 0.89 -12.69
CA GLU A 88 -27.09 -0.06 -11.71
C GLU A 88 -25.92 -0.76 -11.03
N VAL A 89 -25.77 -0.53 -9.72
CA VAL A 89 -24.58 -0.93 -8.95
C VAL A 89 -24.84 -2.14 -8.04
N TYR A 90 -26.11 -2.48 -7.81
CA TYR A 90 -26.52 -3.43 -6.78
C TYR A 90 -25.95 -4.83 -6.98
N SER A 91 -25.86 -5.33 -8.22
CA SER A 91 -25.39 -6.69 -8.49
C SER A 91 -23.90 -6.84 -8.19
N ILE A 92 -23.09 -5.84 -8.55
CA ILE A 92 -21.65 -5.79 -8.27
C ILE A 92 -21.39 -5.65 -6.78
N ALA A 93 -22.17 -4.79 -6.10
CA ALA A 93 -22.08 -4.64 -4.65
C ALA A 93 -22.43 -5.96 -3.93
N ALA A 94 -23.47 -6.66 -4.38
CA ALA A 94 -23.88 -7.95 -3.82
C ALA A 94 -22.80 -9.03 -4.03
N VAL A 95 -22.21 -9.12 -5.22
CA VAL A 95 -21.13 -10.07 -5.53
C VAL A 95 -19.89 -9.79 -4.68
N THR A 96 -19.46 -8.53 -4.62
CA THR A 96 -18.27 -8.14 -3.84
C THR A 96 -18.48 -8.40 -2.34
N SER A 97 -19.65 -8.02 -1.80
CA SER A 97 -20.02 -8.27 -0.40
C SER A 97 -20.05 -9.77 -0.05
N TYR A 98 -20.57 -10.59 -0.96
CA TYR A 98 -20.57 -12.05 -0.77
C TYR A 98 -19.14 -12.62 -0.73
N ILE A 99 -18.26 -12.17 -1.63
CA ILE A 99 -16.85 -12.60 -1.65
C ILE A 99 -16.13 -12.16 -0.37
N ASP A 100 -16.33 -10.92 0.08
CA ASP A 100 -15.79 -10.37 1.33
C ASP A 100 -16.23 -11.20 2.53
N THR A 101 -17.53 -11.49 2.63
CA THR A 101 -18.10 -12.27 3.72
C THR A 101 -17.56 -13.69 3.73
N LEU A 102 -17.53 -14.36 2.57
CA LEU A 102 -17.04 -15.73 2.47
C LEU A 102 -15.55 -15.83 2.81
N MET A 103 -14.73 -14.90 2.30
CA MET A 103 -13.29 -14.86 2.62
C MET A 103 -13.05 -14.58 4.11
N SER A 104 -13.83 -13.67 4.71
CA SER A 104 -13.74 -13.40 6.14
C SER A 104 -14.13 -14.62 6.98
N GLN A 105 -15.17 -15.35 6.60
CA GLN A 105 -15.56 -16.62 7.25
C GLN A 105 -14.48 -17.70 7.17
N LEU A 106 -13.66 -17.68 6.12
CA LEU A 106 -12.50 -18.56 5.96
C LEU A 106 -11.23 -18.06 6.66
N GLY A 107 -11.30 -16.92 7.36
CA GLY A 107 -10.15 -16.29 8.03
C GLY A 107 -9.20 -15.55 7.10
N VAL A 108 -9.63 -15.25 5.87
CA VAL A 108 -8.85 -14.50 4.87
C VAL A 108 -9.31 -13.05 4.82
N ASN A 109 -8.61 -12.18 5.55
CA ASN A 109 -8.85 -10.74 5.51
C ASN A 109 -8.17 -10.11 4.29
N HIS A 110 -8.86 -10.12 3.15
CA HIS A 110 -8.36 -9.51 1.91
C HIS A 110 -8.76 -8.03 1.76
N THR A 111 -9.67 -7.54 2.62
CA THR A 111 -10.17 -6.16 2.65
C THR A 111 -9.18 -5.19 3.30
N SER A 112 -8.41 -5.65 4.28
CA SER A 112 -7.39 -4.89 5.01
C SER A 112 -6.15 -4.56 4.16
N GLN A 113 -5.91 -5.33 3.09
CA GLN A 113 -4.70 -5.22 2.28
C GLN A 113 -4.92 -4.54 0.91
N HIS A 114 -6.07 -3.94 0.60
CA HIS A 114 -6.24 -3.33 -0.72
C HIS A 114 -7.00 -2.02 -0.79
N ALA A 115 -7.64 -1.57 0.29
CA ALA A 115 -7.88 -0.13 0.45
C ALA A 115 -6.55 0.62 0.61
N GLU A 116 -5.53 -0.06 1.15
CA GLU A 116 -4.19 0.52 1.25
C GLU A 116 -3.34 0.19 0.03
N HIS A 117 -3.21 -1.04 -0.49
CA HIS A 117 -2.14 -1.33 -1.46
C HIS A 117 -2.27 -0.83 -2.91
N ALA A 118 -3.44 -0.40 -3.40
CA ALA A 118 -3.54 0.21 -4.73
C ALA A 118 -3.04 1.67 -4.71
N ASP A 119 -3.42 2.43 -3.69
CA ASP A 119 -2.88 3.77 -3.42
C ASP A 119 -1.55 3.73 -2.67
N SER A 120 -1.23 2.68 -1.92
CA SER A 120 -0.01 2.51 -1.12
C SER A 120 1.15 1.97 -1.92
N ALA A 121 1.00 1.29 -3.06
CA ALA A 121 2.17 1.03 -3.90
C ALA A 121 2.69 2.34 -4.53
N ALA A 122 1.80 3.19 -5.04
CA ALA A 122 2.12 4.50 -5.56
C ALA A 122 2.49 5.50 -4.45
N SER A 123 1.79 5.47 -3.31
CA SER A 123 2.07 6.31 -2.14
C SER A 123 3.29 5.83 -1.36
N SER A 124 3.63 4.54 -1.33
CA SER A 124 4.88 4.03 -0.73
C SER A 124 6.05 4.34 -1.63
N GLN A 125 5.90 4.23 -2.96
CA GLN A 125 6.94 4.69 -3.89
C GLN A 125 7.12 6.20 -3.80
N SER A 126 6.03 6.97 -3.75
CA SER A 126 6.07 8.42 -3.57
C SER A 126 6.65 8.81 -2.21
N LEU A 127 6.33 8.09 -1.14
CA LEU A 127 6.92 8.30 0.18
C LEU A 127 8.40 7.95 0.16
N GLU A 128 8.79 6.87 -0.50
CA GLU A 128 10.18 6.48 -0.68
C GLU A 128 10.96 7.55 -1.45
N ASP A 129 10.42 8.08 -2.55
CA ASP A 129 11.04 9.13 -3.34
C ASP A 129 11.17 10.45 -2.53
N ILE A 130 10.12 10.82 -1.77
CA ILE A 130 10.14 11.97 -0.87
C ILE A 130 11.19 11.77 0.22
N MET A 131 11.18 10.61 0.88
CA MET A 131 12.11 10.32 1.97
C MET A 131 13.55 10.26 1.48
N ASN A 132 13.80 9.67 0.31
CA ASN A 132 15.13 9.68 -0.32
C ASN A 132 15.59 11.10 -0.64
N SER A 133 14.70 11.96 -1.12
CA SER A 133 14.99 13.38 -1.35
C SER A 133 15.31 14.12 -0.04
N VAL A 134 14.54 13.88 1.03
CA VAL A 134 14.77 14.46 2.36
C VAL A 134 16.09 13.98 2.96
N THR A 135 16.38 12.68 2.92
CA THR A 135 17.66 12.14 3.42
C THR A 135 18.84 12.68 2.63
N HIS A 136 18.71 12.81 1.31
CA HIS A 136 19.77 13.35 0.46
C HIS A 136 19.99 14.86 0.68
N PHE A 137 18.92 15.62 0.90
CA PHE A 137 19.01 17.03 1.29
C PHE A 137 19.76 17.18 2.63
N ARG A 138 19.40 16.37 3.63
CA ARG A 138 20.07 16.36 4.93
C ARG A 138 21.55 16.01 4.84
N GLU A 139 21.87 14.98 4.07
CA GLU A 139 23.25 14.57 3.80
C GLU A 139 24.04 15.75 3.22
N LYS A 140 23.50 16.46 2.23
CA LYS A 140 24.11 17.66 1.66
C LYS A 140 24.30 18.78 2.69
N VAL A 141 23.27 19.09 3.47
CA VAL A 141 23.33 20.15 4.51
C VAL A 141 24.38 19.80 5.57
N ARG A 142 24.41 18.53 6.00
CA ARG A 142 25.34 18.03 7.01
C ARG A 142 26.77 18.05 6.48
N ASN A 143 27.02 17.53 5.28
CA ASN A 143 28.35 17.52 4.67
C ASN A 143 28.87 18.94 4.41
N PHE A 144 28.01 19.83 3.94
CA PHE A 144 28.35 21.24 3.73
C PHE A 144 28.68 21.94 5.05
N SER A 145 27.87 21.74 6.10
CA SER A 145 28.06 22.41 7.39
C SER A 145 29.24 21.84 8.18
N LEU A 146 29.54 20.54 8.02
CA LEU A 146 30.66 19.88 8.71
C LEU A 146 32.02 20.16 8.08
N GLY A 147 32.09 20.75 6.87
CA GLY A 147 33.32 21.24 6.26
C GLY A 147 34.31 20.16 5.81
N GLY A 148 33.84 18.93 5.56
CA GLY A 148 34.68 17.81 5.08
C GLY A 148 35.47 17.06 6.17
N ASN A 149 36.20 16.01 5.75
CA ASN A 149 36.92 15.11 6.66
C ASN A 149 38.19 15.76 7.23
N THR A 150 38.34 15.71 8.55
CA THR A 150 39.41 16.41 9.31
C THR A 150 40.61 15.54 9.65
N ALA A 151 40.58 14.25 9.26
CA ALA A 151 41.55 13.25 9.71
C ALA A 151 43.01 13.60 9.37
N ASN A 152 43.26 14.27 8.24
CA ASN A 152 44.61 14.63 7.74
C ASN A 152 44.81 16.16 7.60
N ALA A 153 43.97 16.98 8.22
CA ALA A 153 43.99 18.44 8.02
C ALA A 153 45.05 19.16 8.89
N SER A 154 45.72 20.17 8.32
CA SER A 154 46.65 21.06 9.03
C SER A 154 45.98 21.82 10.19
N VAL A 155 46.74 22.34 11.15
CA VAL A 155 46.22 23.10 12.32
C VAL A 155 45.40 24.31 11.89
N GLU A 156 45.82 25.01 10.83
CA GLU A 156 45.09 26.14 10.24
C GLU A 156 43.80 25.69 9.53
N GLU A 157 43.81 24.52 8.91
CA GLU A 157 42.62 23.99 8.24
C GLU A 157 41.58 23.52 9.27
N LYS A 158 42.03 22.96 10.40
CA LYS A 158 41.16 22.61 11.54
C LYS A 158 40.49 23.83 12.16
N SER A 159 41.18 24.97 12.25
CA SER A 159 40.59 26.21 12.79
C SER A 159 39.55 26.82 11.83
N ARG A 160 39.81 26.75 10.52
CA ARG A 160 38.87 27.17 9.47
C ARG A 160 37.61 26.32 9.46
N ILE A 161 37.74 24.99 9.53
CA ILE A 161 36.61 24.06 9.61
C ILE A 161 35.80 24.28 10.90
N LYS A 162 36.46 24.55 12.02
CA LYS A 162 35.76 24.86 13.28
C LYS A 162 34.93 26.16 13.19
N ASN A 163 35.47 27.19 12.54
CA ASN A 163 34.74 28.43 12.30
C ASN A 163 33.59 28.23 11.31
N HIS A 164 33.81 27.45 10.25
CA HIS A 164 32.78 27.06 9.29
C HIS A 164 31.61 26.33 9.97
N ARG A 165 31.91 25.33 10.81
CA ARG A 165 30.89 24.62 11.60
C ARG A 165 30.09 25.54 12.53
N LYS A 166 30.77 26.50 13.17
CA LYS A 166 30.08 27.48 14.03
C LYS A 166 29.13 28.37 13.24
N SER A 167 29.59 28.88 12.08
CA SER A 167 28.76 29.74 11.22
C SER A 167 27.56 29.00 10.63
N HIS A 168 27.65 27.68 10.45
CA HIS A 168 26.59 26.84 9.89
C HIS A 168 25.86 25.97 10.95
N SER A 169 26.03 26.26 12.23
CA SER A 169 25.39 25.53 13.35
C SER A 169 23.87 25.53 13.25
N VAL A 170 23.27 26.67 12.92
CA VAL A 170 21.81 26.83 12.76
C VAL A 170 21.24 25.87 11.70
N LEU A 171 21.97 25.60 10.62
CA LEU A 171 21.54 24.67 9.58
C LEU A 171 21.58 23.21 10.05
N LEU A 172 22.57 22.87 10.89
CA LEU A 172 22.62 21.56 11.54
C LEU A 172 21.46 21.40 12.53
N ASP A 173 21.17 22.42 13.32
CA ASP A 173 20.08 22.39 14.30
C ASP A 173 18.71 22.26 13.61
N SER A 174 18.45 23.04 12.55
CA SER A 174 17.21 22.91 11.76
C SER A 174 17.11 21.56 11.05
N SER A 175 18.24 21.01 10.60
CA SER A 175 18.30 19.64 10.09
C SER A 175 17.93 18.67 11.21
N ASP A 176 18.59 18.68 12.36
CA ASP A 176 18.28 17.74 13.44
C ASP A 176 16.82 17.87 13.93
N GLN A 177 16.27 19.08 14.01
CA GLN A 177 14.86 19.31 14.33
C GLN A 177 13.90 18.57 13.38
N LEU A 178 14.11 18.68 12.06
CA LEU A 178 13.27 17.96 11.09
C LEU A 178 13.35 16.43 11.27
N ARG A 179 14.42 15.88 11.87
CA ARG A 179 14.59 14.42 12.06
C ARG A 179 13.71 13.99 13.22
N ASP A 180 13.74 14.79 14.27
CA ASP A 180 12.99 14.55 15.48
C ASP A 180 11.48 14.76 15.23
N GLU A 181 11.11 15.72 14.38
CA GLU A 181 9.73 15.89 13.91
C GLU A 181 9.24 14.70 13.09
N LEU A 182 10.05 14.19 12.16
CA LEU A 182 9.72 12.98 11.38
C LEU A 182 9.55 11.74 12.27
N ALA A 183 10.39 11.60 13.30
CA ALA A 183 10.25 10.52 14.27
C ALA A 183 8.96 10.66 15.10
N THR A 184 8.64 11.86 15.57
CA THR A 184 7.50 12.11 16.46
C THR A 184 6.15 12.05 15.73
N LEU A 185 6.06 12.70 14.56
CA LEU A 185 4.80 12.86 13.83
C LEU A 185 4.49 11.67 12.94
N ALA A 186 5.52 11.13 12.26
CA ALA A 186 5.34 10.10 11.24
C ALA A 186 5.91 8.72 11.64
N GLY A 187 6.59 8.60 12.80
CA GLY A 187 7.24 7.35 13.21
C GLY A 187 8.41 6.97 12.31
N ILE A 188 9.01 7.93 11.60
CA ILE A 188 10.10 7.69 10.64
C ILE A 188 11.43 7.99 11.32
N ILE A 189 12.27 6.95 11.49
CA ILE A 189 13.63 7.10 12.02
C ILE A 189 14.62 7.22 10.86
N ILE A 190 15.45 8.26 10.89
CA ILE A 190 16.62 8.42 10.01
C ILE A 190 17.88 8.10 10.81
N LYS A 191 18.69 7.16 10.32
CA LYS A 191 20.00 6.76 10.86
C LYS A 191 21.11 7.17 9.89
N ASP A 192 22.09 7.90 10.39
CA ASP A 192 23.31 8.23 9.63
C ASP A 192 24.37 7.15 9.86
N THR A 193 24.92 6.61 8.78
CA THR A 193 26.04 5.66 8.84
C THR A 193 27.39 6.38 8.77
N THR A 194 28.44 5.71 9.25
CA THR A 194 29.82 6.23 9.27
C THR A 194 30.37 6.58 7.87
N ASP A 195 29.77 6.03 6.82
CA ASP A 195 30.14 6.27 5.43
C ASP A 195 29.50 7.54 4.85
N GLY A 196 28.75 8.30 5.66
CA GLY A 196 28.07 9.53 5.26
C GLY A 196 26.69 9.31 4.64
N LYS A 197 26.23 8.06 4.49
CA LYS A 197 24.91 7.73 3.96
C LYS A 197 23.85 7.71 5.06
N SER A 198 22.69 8.31 4.79
CA SER A 198 21.54 8.27 5.68
C SER A 198 20.54 7.20 5.22
N HIS A 199 20.10 6.34 6.12
CA HIS A 199 19.08 5.33 5.88
C HIS A 199 17.85 5.63 6.75
N TRP A 200 16.66 5.39 6.23
CA TRP A 200 15.42 5.62 6.98
C TRP A 200 14.59 4.33 7.09
N HIS A 201 13.82 4.21 8.16
CA HIS A 201 12.86 3.13 8.37
C HIS A 201 11.68 3.63 9.20
N MET A 202 10.52 3.01 9.03
CA MET A 202 9.31 3.31 9.80
C MET A 202 9.21 2.38 11.00
N ILE A 203 8.86 2.92 12.16
CA ILE A 203 8.50 2.13 13.33
C ILE A 203 7.03 1.75 13.19
N ASP A 204 6.76 0.45 13.14
CA ASP A 204 5.39 -0.03 13.22
C ASP A 204 4.92 0.13 14.68
N LYS A 205 3.85 0.91 14.92
CA LYS A 205 3.36 1.23 16.28
C LYS A 205 2.81 0.01 17.05
N ALA A 206 2.97 -1.20 16.53
CA ALA A 206 2.60 -2.46 17.17
C ALA A 206 3.70 -3.07 18.07
N SER A 207 4.95 -2.61 18.02
CA SER A 207 6.02 -3.10 18.90
C SER A 207 6.44 -2.04 19.91
N GLY A 208 5.61 -1.86 20.95
CA GLY A 208 6.06 -1.27 22.20
C GLY A 208 6.87 -2.32 22.97
N GLU A 209 8.14 -2.45 22.66
CA GLU A 209 9.10 -3.11 23.53
C GLU A 209 10.23 -2.11 23.80
N VAL A 210 10.26 -1.65 25.05
CA VAL A 210 11.27 -0.76 25.59
C VAL A 210 12.49 -1.61 25.88
N ASP A 211 13.45 -1.63 24.96
CA ASP A 211 14.78 -2.14 25.25
C ASP A 211 15.58 -1.06 25.99
N THR A 212 15.44 -1.04 27.30
CA THR A 212 16.46 -0.50 28.21
C THR A 212 17.59 -1.50 28.31
N GLU A 213 18.66 -1.31 27.53
CA GLU A 213 19.95 -1.96 27.79
C GLU A 213 20.67 -1.24 28.96
N SER A 214 21.14 -2.03 29.92
CA SER A 214 22.21 -1.71 30.88
C SER A 214 23.43 -2.56 30.58
#